data_AF-Q4RPV0-F1
#
_entry.id   AF-Q4RPV0-F1
#
_cell.length_a   1.000
_cell.length_b   1.000
_cell.length_c   1.000
_cell.angle_alpha   90.00
_cell.angle_beta   90.00
_cell.angle_gamma   90.00
#
_symmetry.space_group_name_H-M   'P 1'
#
loop_
_entity.id
_entity.type
_entity.pdbx_description
1 polymer ?
#
loop_
_entity_poly.entity_id
_entity_poly.type
_entity_poly.pdbx_seq_one_letter_code
_entity_poly.pdbx_strand_id
1 'polypeptide(L)'
;NFEPFMKAIGVPDEIIQQIKDIMSFTEIVQNGNDFKITTTTGPKVTVNQFTIGKETEMDAISGEKIKTVFRLEDNKLKVSLKNIESVTELVDPNTLVAVMTLGDIVYKSTSKRV
;
A
#
# COMPACT_ATOMS: atom_id res chain seq x y z
N ASN A 1 2.30 -3.89 14.43
CA ASN A 1 1.01 -4.43 13.93
C ASN A 1 1.08 -5.04 12.54
N PHE A 2 2.25 -5.51 12.07
CA PHE A 2 2.34 -6.16 10.75
C PHE A 2 1.56 -7.48 10.71
N GLU A 3 1.93 -8.45 11.55
CA GLU A 3 1.28 -9.77 11.53
C GLU A 3 -0.23 -9.70 11.81
N PRO A 4 -0.73 -8.96 12.85
CA PRO A 4 -2.16 -8.86 13.09
C PRO A 4 -2.94 -8.28 11.91
N PHE A 5 -2.37 -7.29 11.22
CA PHE A 5 -2.99 -6.69 10.05
C PHE A 5 -3.00 -7.66 8.86
N MET A 6 -1.88 -8.33 8.58
CA MET A 6 -1.80 -9.31 7.49
C MET A 6 -2.77 -10.48 7.69
N LYS A 7 -2.92 -10.96 8.93
CA LYS A 7 -3.94 -11.99 9.26
C LYS A 7 -5.35 -11.47 9.04
N ALA A 8 -5.65 -10.24 9.45
CA ALA A 8 -6.97 -9.64 9.32
C ALA A 8 -7.41 -9.42 7.86
N ILE A 9 -6.45 -9.21 6.94
CA ILE A 9 -6.72 -9.11 5.49
C ILE A 9 -6.67 -10.48 4.77
N GLY A 10 -6.49 -11.57 5.51
CA GLY A 10 -6.56 -12.94 4.98
C GLY A 10 -5.25 -13.50 4.41
N VAL A 11 -4.09 -12.94 4.73
CA VAL A 11 -2.81 -13.53 4.35
C VAL A 11 -2.51 -14.76 5.21
N PRO A 12 -2.18 -15.93 4.63
CA PRO A 12 -1.80 -17.12 5.38
C PRO A 12 -0.58 -16.91 6.27
N ASP A 13 -0.58 -17.52 7.46
CA ASP A 13 0.51 -17.40 8.44
C ASP A 13 1.88 -17.80 7.88
N GLU A 14 1.93 -18.82 7.02
CA GLU A 14 3.17 -19.26 6.36
C GLU A 14 3.78 -18.13 5.51
N ILE A 15 2.95 -17.41 4.74
CA ILE A 15 3.40 -16.28 3.92
C ILE A 15 3.85 -15.13 4.81
N ILE A 16 3.11 -14.83 5.88
CA ILE A 16 3.48 -13.78 6.85
C ILE A 16 4.87 -14.04 7.43
N GLN A 17 5.14 -15.27 7.87
CA GLN A 17 6.44 -15.63 8.45
C GLN A 17 7.58 -15.52 7.43
N GLN A 18 7.31 -15.78 6.14
CA GLN A 18 8.31 -15.61 5.08
C GLN A 18 8.64 -14.15 4.81
N ILE A 19 7.66 -13.23 4.88
CA ILE A 19 7.84 -11.84 4.45
C ILE A 19 8.08 -10.84 5.60
N LYS A 20 7.82 -11.22 6.86
CA LYS A 20 7.86 -10.28 8.00
C LYS A 20 9.22 -9.60 8.21
N ASP A 21 10.31 -10.30 7.87
CA ASP A 21 11.69 -9.83 8.05
C ASP A 21 12.33 -9.38 6.72
N ILE A 22 11.55 -9.40 5.63
CA ILE A 22 12.03 -8.99 4.31
C ILE A 22 11.82 -7.49 4.12
N MET A 23 12.90 -6.80 3.76
CA MET A 23 12.83 -5.40 3.38
C MET A 23 12.02 -5.24 2.08
N SER A 24 10.97 -4.43 2.13
CA SER A 24 10.18 -4.06 0.95
C SER A 24 10.73 -2.78 0.32
N PHE A 25 10.99 -2.81 -0.98
CA PHE A 25 11.30 -1.61 -1.77
C PHE A 25 10.04 -1.12 -2.47
N THR A 26 9.82 0.19 -2.47
CA THR A 26 8.69 0.81 -3.19
C THR A 26 9.22 1.92 -4.07
N GLU A 27 8.96 1.80 -5.36
CA GLU A 27 9.21 2.83 -6.36
C GLU A 27 7.89 3.53 -6.66
N ILE A 28 7.90 4.87 -6.63
CA ILE A 28 6.73 5.70 -6.92
C ILE A 28 7.13 6.65 -8.05
N VAL A 29 6.50 6.47 -9.21
CA VAL A 29 6.61 7.39 -10.35
C VAL A 29 5.31 8.17 -10.45
N GLN A 30 5.41 9.49 -10.36
CA GLN A 30 4.27 10.40 -10.46
C GLN A 30 4.45 11.31 -11.68
N ASN A 31 3.48 11.27 -12.60
CA ASN A 31 3.39 12.12 -13.78
C ASN A 31 2.07 12.92 -13.71
N GLY A 32 2.10 14.06 -13.04
CA GLY A 32 0.88 14.83 -12.76
C GLY A 32 -0.08 14.03 -11.87
N ASN A 33 -1.22 13.63 -12.44
CA ASN A 33 -2.24 12.82 -11.78
C ASN A 33 -2.09 11.31 -12.02
N ASP A 34 -1.17 10.90 -12.89
CA ASP A 34 -0.90 9.49 -13.15
C ASP A 34 0.21 8.98 -12.23
N PHE A 35 -0.06 7.86 -11.56
CA PHE A 35 0.85 7.21 -10.64
C PHE A 35 1.13 5.79 -11.11
N LYS A 36 2.40 5.39 -10.97
CA LYS A 36 2.84 4.01 -11.06
C LYS A 36 3.62 3.68 -9.80
N ILE A 37 3.08 2.75 -9.01
CA ILE A 37 3.68 2.26 -7.78
C ILE A 37 4.14 0.83 -8.02
N THR A 38 5.44 0.59 -7.91
CA THR A 38 6.03 -0.75 -7.94
C THR A 38 6.49 -1.11 -6.55
N THR A 39 5.98 -2.20 -5.99
CA THR A 39 6.39 -2.73 -4.68
C THR A 39 7.08 -4.07 -4.87
N THR A 40 8.28 -4.18 -4.31
CA THR A 40 9.10 -5.39 -4.33
C THR A 40 9.31 -5.87 -2.91
N THR A 41 8.76 -7.04 -2.57
CA THR A 41 8.93 -7.68 -1.26
C THR A 41 9.52 -9.06 -1.49
N GLY A 42 10.84 -9.16 -1.32
CA GLY A 42 11.58 -10.40 -1.60
C GLY A 42 11.46 -10.79 -3.07
N PRO A 43 11.03 -12.02 -3.41
CA PRO A 43 10.86 -12.44 -4.81
C PRO A 43 9.58 -11.90 -5.47
N LYS A 44 8.64 -11.31 -4.71
CA LYS A 44 7.36 -10.84 -5.23
C LYS A 44 7.44 -9.38 -5.65
N VAL A 45 7.07 -9.11 -6.90
CA VAL A 45 6.94 -7.75 -7.45
C VAL A 45 5.47 -7.50 -7.79
N THR A 46 4.95 -6.34 -7.42
CA THR A 46 3.58 -5.90 -7.73
C THR A 46 3.63 -4.50 -8.31
N VAL A 47 2.91 -4.27 -9.42
CA VAL A 47 2.87 -2.98 -10.12
C VAL A 47 1.42 -2.51 -10.15
N ASN A 48 1.15 -1.34 -9.57
CA ASN A 48 -0.16 -0.69 -9.60
C ASN A 48 -0.05 0.63 -10.36
N GLN A 49 -0.87 0.79 -11.40
CA GLN A 49 -0.95 2.02 -12.19
C GLN A 49 -2.35 2.59 -12.11
N PHE A 50 -2.47 3.88 -11.79
CA PHE A 50 -3.75 4.54 -11.60
C PHE A 50 -3.67 6.04 -11.85
N THR A 51 -4.81 6.66 -12.12
CA THR A 51 -4.96 8.10 -12.23
C THR A 51 -5.79 8.60 -11.06
N ILE A 52 -5.36 9.68 -10.40
CA ILE A 52 -6.12 10.32 -9.30
C ILE A 52 -7.53 10.67 -9.77
N GLY A 53 -8.53 10.32 -8.96
CA GLY A 53 -9.94 10.59 -9.22
C GLY A 53 -10.62 9.67 -10.24
N LYS A 54 -9.89 8.71 -10.85
CA LYS A 54 -10.48 7.70 -11.75
C LYS A 54 -10.58 6.36 -11.07
N GLU A 55 -11.63 5.61 -11.40
CA GLU A 55 -11.77 4.21 -11.01
C GLU A 55 -10.67 3.38 -11.67
N THR A 56 -10.01 2.54 -10.89
CA THR A 56 -9.00 1.59 -11.34
C THR A 56 -9.29 0.22 -10.72
N GLU A 57 -8.94 -0.84 -11.44
CA GLU A 57 -8.95 -2.21 -10.90
C GLU A 57 -7.54 -2.56 -10.42
N MET A 58 -7.43 -3.06 -9.20
CA MET A 58 -6.16 -3.52 -8.62
C MET A 58 -6.29 -4.90 -8.02
N ASP A 59 -5.16 -5.61 -7.97
CA ASP A 59 -5.06 -6.86 -7.22
C ASP A 59 -4.85 -6.55 -5.73
N ALA A 60 -5.78 -6.99 -4.90
CA ALA A 60 -5.62 -6.97 -3.46
C ALA A 60 -4.50 -7.92 -3.03
N ILE A 61 -3.95 -7.71 -1.84
CA ILE A 61 -2.94 -8.62 -1.25
C ILE A 61 -3.52 -10.05 -1.10
N SER A 62 -4.83 -10.17 -0.91
CA SER A 62 -5.58 -11.43 -0.89
C SER A 62 -5.69 -12.15 -2.24
N GLY A 63 -5.29 -11.52 -3.35
CA GLY A 63 -5.39 -12.05 -4.72
C GLY A 63 -6.69 -11.76 -5.44
N GLU A 64 -7.63 -11.04 -4.80
CA GLU A 64 -8.88 -10.62 -5.43
C GLU A 64 -8.72 -9.30 -6.18
N LYS A 65 -9.40 -9.16 -7.30
CA LYS A 65 -9.51 -7.88 -8.02
C LYS A 65 -10.53 -6.96 -7.37
N ILE A 66 -10.13 -5.72 -7.15
CA ILE A 66 -10.95 -4.70 -6.50
C ILE A 66 -10.92 -3.39 -7.28
N LYS A 67 -12.10 -2.82 -7.46
CA LYS A 67 -12.26 -1.47 -8.00
C LYS A 67 -12.10 -0.46 -6.88
N THR A 68 -11.27 0.56 -7.11
CA THR A 68 -11.08 1.65 -6.17
C THR A 68 -10.74 2.95 -6.89
N VAL A 69 -10.75 4.06 -6.14
CA VAL A 69 -10.40 5.39 -6.63
C VAL A 69 -9.36 5.98 -5.68
N PHE A 70 -8.20 6.34 -6.23
CA PHE A 70 -7.19 7.07 -5.47
C PHE A 70 -7.51 8.55 -5.42
N ARG A 71 -7.29 9.16 -4.26
CA ARG A 71 -7.46 10.60 -4.03
C ARG A 71 -6.16 11.18 -3.52
N LEU A 72 -5.84 12.39 -3.96
CA LEU A 72 -4.72 13.16 -3.43
C LEU A 72 -5.28 14.38 -2.72
N GLU A 73 -5.19 14.40 -1.39
CA GLU A 73 -5.74 15.45 -0.52
C GLU A 73 -4.66 15.89 0.46
N ASP A 74 -4.36 17.18 0.53
CA ASP A 74 -3.31 17.74 1.41
C ASP A 74 -1.96 17.04 1.26
N ASN A 75 -1.60 16.68 0.02
CA ASN A 75 -0.38 15.93 -0.30
C ASN A 75 -0.32 14.51 0.29
N LYS A 76 -1.49 13.96 0.66
CA LYS A 76 -1.66 12.58 1.12
C LYS A 76 -2.41 11.78 0.06
N LEU A 77 -1.83 10.67 -0.35
CA LEU A 77 -2.47 9.69 -1.21
C LEU A 77 -3.40 8.82 -0.37
N LYS A 78 -4.70 8.88 -0.63
CA LYS A 78 -5.73 8.11 0.07
C LYS A 78 -6.41 7.12 -0.86
N VAL A 79 -6.71 5.94 -0.35
CA VAL A 79 -7.45 4.90 -1.08
C VAL A 79 -8.18 4.00 -0.09
N SER A 80 -9.39 3.58 -0.45
CA SER A 80 -10.19 2.63 0.32
C SER A 80 -10.30 1.30 -0.44
N LEU A 81 -9.92 0.20 0.20
CA LEU A 81 -9.87 -1.15 -0.39
C LEU A 81 -10.61 -2.13 0.53
N LYS A 82 -11.83 -2.56 0.19
CA LYS A 82 -12.59 -3.59 0.97
C LYS A 82 -12.48 -3.38 2.49
N ASN A 83 -12.83 -2.18 2.98
CA ASN A 83 -12.79 -1.75 4.38
C ASN A 83 -11.41 -1.39 4.95
N ILE A 84 -10.36 -1.42 4.12
CA ILE A 84 -9.03 -0.92 4.47
C ILE A 84 -8.93 0.52 3.99
N GLU A 85 -8.77 1.45 4.92
CA GLU A 85 -8.40 2.83 4.61
C GLU A 85 -6.88 2.94 4.59
N SER A 86 -6.30 3.32 3.47
CA SER A 86 -4.87 3.54 3.32
C SER A 86 -4.59 5.02 3.08
N VAL A 87 -3.69 5.56 3.88
CA VAL A 87 -3.18 6.93 3.77
C VAL A 87 -1.66 6.88 3.68
N THR A 88 -1.13 7.34 2.56
CA THR A 88 0.31 7.40 2.29
C THR A 88 0.71 8.86 2.13
N GLU A 89 1.68 9.30 2.92
CA GLU A 89 2.16 10.67 2.92
C GLU A 89 3.69 10.74 2.93
N LEU A 90 4.24 11.71 2.22
CA LEU A 90 5.64 12.07 2.30
C LEU A 90 5.77 13.09 3.44
N VAL A 91 6.18 12.65 4.63
CA VAL A 91 6.24 13.51 5.83
C VAL A 91 7.44 14.47 5.80
N ASP A 92 8.47 14.11 5.06
CA ASP A 92 9.63 14.95 4.73
C ASP A 92 10.22 14.47 3.38
N PRO A 93 11.15 15.21 2.74
CA PRO A 93 11.68 14.87 1.41
C PRO A 93 12.23 13.45 1.25
N ASN A 94 12.58 12.77 2.35
CA ASN A 94 13.20 11.45 2.36
C ASN A 94 12.44 10.41 3.18
N THR A 95 11.26 10.73 3.73
CA THR A 95 10.49 9.80 4.58
C THR A 95 9.06 9.67 4.08
N LEU A 96 8.73 8.46 3.64
CA LEU A 96 7.36 8.07 3.31
C LEU A 96 6.76 7.33 4.50
N VAL A 97 5.55 7.71 4.89
CA VAL A 97 4.77 7.02 5.92
C VAL A 97 3.49 6.52 5.27
N ALA A 98 3.18 5.23 5.44
CA ALA A 98 1.90 4.66 5.06
C ALA A 98 1.19 4.15 6.31
N VAL A 99 -0.09 4.51 6.45
CA VAL A 99 -0.97 4.06 7.52
C VAL A 99 -2.16 3.36 6.88
N MET A 100 -2.33 2.08 7.22
CA MET A 100 -3.47 1.28 6.79
C MET A 100 -4.32 0.94 8.00
N THR A 101 -5.62 1.17 7.90
CA THR A 101 -6.58 0.97 8.99
C THR A 101 -7.65 -0.02 8.55
N LEU A 102 -7.88 -1.05 9.36
CA LEU A 102 -8.94 -2.03 9.18
C LEU A 102 -9.67 -2.21 10.52
N GLY A 103 -10.86 -1.61 10.64
CA GLY A 103 -11.55 -1.52 11.93
C GLY A 103 -10.66 -0.86 12.99
N ASP A 104 -10.43 -1.56 14.11
CA ASP A 104 -9.56 -1.08 15.21
C ASP A 104 -8.07 -1.37 14.98
N ILE A 105 -7.70 -2.07 13.89
CA ILE A 105 -6.32 -2.45 13.60
C ILE A 105 -5.67 -1.36 12.75
N VAL A 106 -4.59 -0.77 13.28
CA VAL A 106 -3.77 0.21 12.57
C VAL A 106 -2.40 -0.38 12.27
N TYR A 107 -2.06 -0.52 11.00
CA TYR A 107 -0.72 -0.82 10.52
C TYR A 107 -0.04 0.45 10.03
N LYS A 108 1.19 0.68 10.47
CA LYS A 108 2.02 1.81 10.05
C LYS A 108 3.35 1.28 9.53
N SER A 109 3.74 1.74 8.35
CA SER A 109 5.08 1.56 7.80
C SER A 109 5.76 2.91 7.57
N THR A 110 7.07 2.93 7.74
CA THR A 110 7.92 4.09 7.48
C THR A 110 9.03 3.62 6.55
N SER A 111 9.14 4.25 5.39
CA SER A 111 10.16 3.95 4.37
C SER A 111 11.06 5.17 4.19
N LYS A 112 12.36 4.92 4.04
CA LYS A 112 13.34 5.95 3.71
C LYS A 112 13.62 5.94 2.20
N ARG A 113 13.65 7.14 1.60
CA ARG A 113 14.08 7.32 0.22
C ARG A 113 15.57 7.00 0.13
N VAL A 114 15.92 6.24 -0.91
CA VAL A 114 17.29 5.86 -1.28
C VAL A 114 17.63 6.44 -2.64
#